data_AF-A0A1G4A196-F1
#
_entry.id   AF-A0A1G4A196-F1
#
_cell.length_a   1.000
_cell.length_b   1.000
_cell.length_c   1.000
_cell.angle_alpha   90.00
_cell.angle_beta   90.00
_cell.angle_gamma   90.00
#
_symmetry.space_group_name_H-M   'P 1'
#
loop_
_entity.id
_entity.type
_entity.pdbx_description
1 polymer ?
#
loop_
_entity_poly.entity_id
_entity_poly.type
_entity_poly.pdbx_seq_one_letter_code
_entity_poly.pdbx_strand_id
1 'polypeptide(L)'
;MLAYGVYRAPPRQVKVHPNLVVQYCDNAEFHWDPKQKAYRVGMLERWAELTPDIDIFEYYSWGGYHPGRGFVPLISESIKRFHRLGIRMFRIGMGEDYGRSGLNYYVAARLLWNPRRDTGEIVDDYCRTAFGAGASFMRTYFQRLDERWKEAVQKVGGRTEDITPQHPSFYLVSYSPASRAELRGLIQQAEQAAQTGAQKARVRLFGNALKYAELTVMGVEKILELERNGIVEVQKATGISFSLTQIVSFADPSGWPAAQRENARRLIGETIAQWEERERYLDSIQGQCVIDVRSARSSEVRYRFNPLARLKEIDAAYGLKPAGR
;
A
#
# COMPACT_ATOMS: atom_id res chain seq x y z
N MET A 1 -23.86 11.99 -8.03
CA MET A 1 -23.33 11.18 -9.15
C MET A 1 -21.87 10.84 -8.87
N LEU A 2 -21.39 9.67 -9.28
CA LEU A 2 -19.99 9.27 -9.10
C LEU A 2 -19.20 9.45 -10.40
N ALA A 3 -18.23 10.37 -10.42
CA ALA A 3 -17.27 10.54 -11.51
C ALA A 3 -16.06 9.61 -11.29
N TYR A 4 -16.26 8.34 -11.63
CA TYR A 4 -15.29 7.26 -11.40
C TYR A 4 -15.26 6.26 -12.56
N GLY A 5 -14.12 5.57 -12.73
CA GLY A 5 -13.94 4.57 -13.77
C GLY A 5 -14.24 5.13 -15.16
N VAL A 6 -15.09 4.43 -15.92
CA VAL A 6 -15.51 4.83 -17.27
C VAL A 6 -16.38 6.11 -17.29
N TYR A 7 -16.98 6.49 -16.16
CA TYR A 7 -17.80 7.70 -16.02
C TYR A 7 -17.02 8.90 -15.46
N ARG A 8 -15.69 8.82 -15.45
CA ARG A 8 -14.84 9.89 -14.90
C ARG A 8 -14.86 11.16 -15.77
N ALA A 9 -15.09 11.03 -17.07
CA ALA A 9 -15.13 12.16 -17.98
C ALA A 9 -16.41 13.01 -17.82
N PRO A 10 -16.31 14.35 -17.81
CA PRO A 10 -17.47 15.22 -17.87
C PRO A 10 -18.35 14.92 -19.10
N PRO A 11 -19.68 15.03 -18.98
CA PRO A 11 -20.59 14.88 -20.11
C PRO A 11 -20.33 15.98 -21.15
N ARG A 12 -20.39 15.62 -22.44
CA ARG A 12 -20.19 16.59 -23.54
C ARG A 12 -21.47 17.27 -24.03
N GLN A 13 -22.62 16.65 -23.78
CA GLN A 13 -23.92 17.04 -24.37
C GLN A 13 -24.99 17.38 -23.32
N VAL A 14 -24.76 17.04 -22.05
CA VAL A 14 -25.77 17.16 -21.00
C VAL A 14 -25.29 18.17 -19.96
N LYS A 15 -26.18 19.11 -19.61
CA LYS A 15 -25.95 20.05 -18.52
C LYS A 15 -26.09 19.34 -17.18
N VAL A 16 -25.14 19.55 -16.27
CA VAL A 16 -25.23 19.06 -14.91
C VAL A 16 -26.39 19.78 -14.20
N HIS A 17 -27.31 19.01 -13.62
CA HIS A 17 -28.43 19.58 -12.89
C HIS A 17 -27.92 20.28 -11.61
N PRO A 18 -28.43 21.48 -11.23
CA PRO A 18 -27.90 22.25 -10.11
C PRO A 18 -28.02 21.56 -8.74
N ASN A 19 -28.91 20.58 -8.59
CA ASN A 19 -29.03 19.78 -7.36
C ASN A 19 -28.18 18.51 -7.35
N LEU A 20 -27.31 18.32 -8.34
CA LEU A 20 -26.46 17.12 -8.45
C LEU A 20 -25.07 17.39 -7.91
N VAL A 21 -24.74 16.77 -6.78
CA VAL A 21 -23.35 16.71 -6.31
C VAL A 21 -22.59 15.66 -7.12
N VAL A 22 -21.48 16.07 -7.74
CA VAL A 22 -20.56 15.20 -8.46
C VAL A 22 -19.44 14.77 -7.51
N GLN A 23 -19.42 13.50 -7.12
CA GLN A 23 -18.32 12.93 -6.36
C GLN A 23 -17.20 12.52 -7.32
N TYR A 24 -16.12 13.31 -7.36
CA TYR A 24 -14.92 13.03 -8.13
C TYR A 24 -13.96 12.14 -7.34
N CYS A 25 -13.67 10.96 -7.88
CA CYS A 25 -12.73 10.01 -7.28
C CYS A 25 -11.29 10.27 -7.76
N ASP A 26 -10.49 10.89 -6.90
CA ASP A 26 -9.06 11.09 -7.15
C ASP A 26 -8.21 9.96 -6.52
N ASN A 27 -6.92 9.92 -6.82
CA ASN A 27 -5.93 9.06 -6.17
C ASN A 27 -4.63 9.86 -6.07
N ALA A 28 -4.52 10.76 -5.09
CA ALA A 28 -3.37 11.64 -4.98
C ALA A 28 -2.03 10.89 -4.92
N GLU A 29 -1.99 9.67 -4.38
CA GLU A 29 -0.79 8.84 -4.31
C GLU A 29 -0.07 8.59 -5.65
N PHE A 30 -0.75 8.80 -6.78
CA PHE A 30 -0.19 8.66 -8.12
C PHE A 30 0.25 9.96 -8.76
N HIS A 31 0.06 11.10 -8.09
CA HIS A 31 0.45 12.38 -8.67
C HIS A 31 1.98 12.56 -8.74
N TRP A 32 2.76 11.61 -8.20
CA TRP A 32 4.19 11.50 -8.51
C TRP A 32 4.48 11.12 -9.97
N ASP A 33 3.54 10.47 -10.67
CA ASP A 33 3.58 10.34 -12.13
C ASP A 33 2.95 11.60 -12.75
N PRO A 34 3.73 12.42 -13.49
CA PRO A 34 3.23 13.65 -14.10
C PRO A 34 2.08 13.44 -15.09
N LYS A 35 2.07 12.33 -15.83
CA LYS A 35 0.99 12.02 -16.79
C LYS A 35 -0.31 11.72 -16.04
N GLN A 36 -0.23 10.92 -14.98
CA GLN A 36 -1.39 10.63 -14.13
C GLN A 36 -1.92 11.88 -13.44
N LYS A 37 -1.00 12.71 -12.92
CA LYS A 37 -1.34 13.99 -12.30
C LYS A 37 -2.07 14.90 -13.29
N ALA A 38 -1.50 15.13 -14.47
CA ALA A 38 -2.09 16.00 -15.50
C ALA A 38 -3.47 15.50 -15.93
N TYR A 39 -3.61 14.19 -16.18
CA TYR A 39 -4.90 13.59 -16.53
C TYR A 39 -5.97 13.82 -15.44
N ARG A 40 -5.63 13.54 -14.17
CA ARG A 40 -6.57 13.63 -13.04
C ARG A 40 -6.91 15.06 -12.65
N VAL A 41 -5.91 15.93 -12.61
CA VAL A 41 -6.11 17.33 -12.27
C VAL A 41 -6.89 18.03 -13.38
N GLY A 42 -6.50 17.83 -14.64
CA GLY A 42 -7.23 18.45 -15.76
C GLY A 42 -8.67 17.95 -15.88
N MET A 43 -8.94 16.70 -15.50
CA MET A 43 -10.32 16.18 -15.45
C MET A 43 -11.14 16.84 -14.34
N LEU A 44 -10.55 17.02 -13.15
CA LEU A 44 -11.20 17.70 -12.04
C LEU A 44 -11.49 19.17 -12.38
N GLU A 45 -10.54 19.87 -13.00
CA GLU A 45 -10.70 21.27 -13.42
C GLU A 45 -11.85 21.41 -14.42
N ARG A 46 -11.94 20.52 -15.42
CA ARG A 46 -13.10 20.49 -16.34
C ARG A 46 -14.43 20.21 -15.62
N TRP A 47 -14.44 19.39 -14.57
CA TRP A 47 -15.65 19.22 -13.76
C TRP A 47 -16.01 20.51 -13.00
N ALA A 48 -15.02 21.20 -12.44
CA ALA A 48 -15.20 22.45 -11.70
C ALA A 48 -15.70 23.60 -12.60
N GLU A 49 -15.44 23.55 -13.91
CA GLU A 49 -16.02 24.47 -14.89
C GLU A 49 -17.53 24.25 -15.10
N LEU A 50 -18.03 23.02 -14.91
CA LEU A 50 -19.43 22.66 -15.18
C LEU A 50 -20.35 22.82 -13.98
N THR A 51 -19.84 22.66 -12.76
CA THR A 51 -20.63 22.75 -11.54
C THR A 51 -19.76 23.13 -10.32
N PRO A 52 -20.26 23.97 -9.41
CA PRO A 52 -19.60 24.20 -8.12
C PRO A 52 -19.82 23.03 -7.13
N ASP A 53 -20.82 22.17 -7.37
CA ASP A 53 -21.23 21.11 -6.45
C ASP A 53 -20.41 19.84 -6.63
N ILE A 54 -19.15 19.90 -6.21
CA ILE A 54 -18.19 18.78 -6.29
C ILE A 54 -17.84 18.28 -4.90
N ASP A 55 -17.88 16.96 -4.73
CA ASP A 55 -17.31 16.24 -3.59
C ASP A 55 -16.06 15.47 -4.05
N ILE A 56 -15.02 15.44 -3.23
CA ILE A 56 -13.83 14.64 -3.52
C ILE A 56 -13.90 13.34 -2.74
N PHE A 57 -13.70 12.22 -3.42
CA PHE A 57 -13.41 10.94 -2.78
C PHE A 57 -11.93 10.56 -2.98
N GLU A 58 -11.20 10.44 -1.87
CA GLU A 58 -9.80 10.06 -1.85
C GLU A 58 -9.55 8.66 -1.25
N TYR A 59 -8.49 8.03 -1.73
CA TYR A 59 -8.16 6.63 -1.49
C TYR A 59 -6.87 6.48 -0.68
N TYR A 60 -6.71 7.27 0.39
CA TYR A 60 -5.46 7.32 1.16
C TYR A 60 -5.07 6.00 1.84
N SER A 61 -6.01 5.06 1.91
CA SER A 61 -5.84 3.74 2.52
C SER A 61 -6.30 2.59 1.62
N TRP A 62 -6.19 2.73 0.30
CA TRP A 62 -6.66 1.70 -0.61
C TRP A 62 -5.81 0.42 -0.63
N GLY A 63 -6.50 -0.71 -0.81
CA GLY A 63 -5.97 -2.08 -0.80
C GLY A 63 -5.50 -2.53 0.58
N GLY A 64 -6.43 -3.10 1.36
CA GLY A 64 -6.28 -3.27 2.82
C GLY A 64 -5.07 -4.11 3.27
N TYR A 65 -4.53 -4.96 2.39
CA TYR A 65 -3.35 -5.80 2.70
C TYR A 65 -2.01 -5.14 2.35
N HIS A 66 -2.02 -3.91 1.84
CA HIS A 66 -0.79 -3.28 1.40
C HIS A 66 0.06 -2.74 2.54
N PRO A 67 1.39 -2.78 2.39
CA PRO A 67 2.31 -1.98 3.20
C PRO A 67 1.93 -0.50 3.26
N GLY A 68 2.45 0.20 4.28
CA GLY A 68 2.27 1.64 4.43
C GLY A 68 2.92 2.45 3.32
N ARG A 69 2.36 3.62 3.02
CA ARG A 69 2.84 4.54 2.00
C ARG A 69 2.80 5.96 2.54
N GLY A 70 3.89 6.69 2.36
CA GLY A 70 3.90 8.14 2.52
C GLY A 70 3.54 8.81 1.21
N PHE A 71 2.66 9.81 1.24
CA PHE A 71 2.51 10.77 0.16
C PHE A 71 1.99 12.11 0.67
N VAL A 72 2.48 12.54 1.85
CA VAL A 72 2.09 13.78 2.52
C VAL A 72 2.20 15.02 1.62
N PRO A 73 3.26 15.21 0.81
CA PRO A 73 3.34 16.33 -0.13
C PRO A 73 2.18 16.36 -1.13
N LEU A 74 1.74 15.19 -1.60
CA LEU A 74 0.64 15.09 -2.57
C LEU A 74 -0.71 15.36 -1.92
N ILE A 75 -0.94 14.87 -0.70
CA ILE A 75 -2.14 15.22 0.10
C ILE A 75 -2.23 16.73 0.27
N SER A 76 -1.12 17.35 0.65
CA SER A 76 -1.04 18.81 0.82
C SER A 76 -1.35 19.55 -0.46
N GLU A 77 -0.71 19.17 -1.57
CA GLU A 77 -0.93 19.81 -2.85
C GLU A 77 -2.38 19.67 -3.32
N SER A 78 -2.95 18.47 -3.21
CA SER A 78 -4.32 18.16 -3.64
C SER A 78 -5.36 18.92 -2.83
N ILE A 79 -5.31 18.89 -1.50
CA ILE A 79 -6.29 19.62 -0.66
C ILE A 79 -6.22 21.13 -0.91
N LYS A 80 -5.01 21.69 -1.04
CA LYS A 80 -4.82 23.12 -1.37
C LYS A 80 -5.40 23.45 -2.76
N ARG A 81 -5.26 22.54 -3.73
CA ARG A 81 -5.90 22.68 -5.06
C ARG A 81 -7.42 22.64 -4.95
N PHE A 82 -7.99 21.66 -4.27
CA PHE A 82 -9.44 21.54 -4.10
C PHE A 82 -10.03 22.83 -3.52
N HIS A 83 -9.38 23.38 -2.48
CA HIS A 83 -9.79 24.65 -1.91
C HIS A 83 -9.76 25.81 -2.92
N ARG A 84 -8.70 25.93 -3.74
CA ARG A 84 -8.59 26.96 -4.80
C ARG A 84 -9.68 26.83 -5.86
N LEU A 85 -10.09 25.62 -6.20
CA LEU A 85 -11.18 25.34 -7.13
C LEU A 85 -12.57 25.56 -6.52
N GLY A 86 -12.68 26.06 -5.28
CA GLY A 86 -13.96 26.28 -4.61
C GLY A 86 -14.58 25.02 -4.00
N ILE A 87 -13.91 23.87 -4.10
CA ILE A 87 -14.42 22.59 -3.60
C ILE A 87 -14.31 22.55 -2.07
N ARG A 88 -15.39 22.12 -1.40
CA ARG A 88 -15.50 22.09 0.08
C ARG A 88 -15.98 20.75 0.64
N MET A 89 -16.54 19.88 -0.20
CA MET A 89 -16.96 18.54 0.19
C MET A 89 -15.80 17.56 -0.03
N PHE A 90 -15.52 16.73 0.96
CA PHE A 90 -14.40 15.81 0.94
C PHE A 90 -14.68 14.55 1.76
N ARG A 91 -14.28 13.41 1.22
CA ARG A 91 -14.40 12.09 1.83
C ARG A 91 -13.14 11.28 1.58
N ILE A 92 -12.72 10.52 2.60
CA ILE A 92 -11.66 9.50 2.48
C ILE A 92 -12.29 8.16 2.80
N GLY A 93 -11.91 7.12 2.04
CA GLY A 93 -12.14 5.74 2.46
C GLY A 93 -11.19 5.32 3.58
N MET A 94 -11.42 5.79 4.82
CA MET A 94 -10.59 5.47 5.99
C MET A 94 -10.88 4.07 6.55
N GLY A 95 -9.87 3.42 7.13
CA GLY A 95 -10.00 2.16 7.86
C GLY A 95 -9.34 2.22 9.24
N GLU A 96 -9.31 1.07 9.93
CA GLU A 96 -8.62 0.93 11.23
C GLU A 96 -7.10 0.69 11.06
N ASP A 97 -6.41 1.54 10.29
CA ASP A 97 -5.01 1.35 9.88
C ASP A 97 -4.12 2.55 10.24
N TYR A 98 -4.28 3.11 11.45
CA TYR A 98 -3.50 4.24 11.94
C TYR A 98 -1.99 4.00 11.99
N GLY A 99 -1.54 2.76 12.26
CA GLY A 99 -0.12 2.42 12.19
C GLY A 99 0.45 2.53 10.77
N ARG A 100 -0.41 2.39 9.77
CA ARG A 100 -0.05 2.45 8.34
C ARG A 100 -0.22 3.85 7.74
N SER A 101 -1.33 4.51 8.06
CA SER A 101 -1.82 5.70 7.35
C SER A 101 -2.05 6.90 8.27
N GLY A 102 -1.72 6.79 9.56
CA GLY A 102 -2.07 7.78 10.59
C GLY A 102 -1.58 9.19 10.29
N LEU A 103 -0.35 9.36 9.77
CA LEU A 103 0.16 10.68 9.39
C LEU A 103 -0.61 11.26 8.20
N ASN A 104 -0.92 10.45 7.19
CA ASN A 104 -1.69 10.88 6.01
C ASN A 104 -3.06 11.43 6.46
N TYR A 105 -3.73 10.72 7.36
CA TYR A 105 -5.01 11.15 7.92
C TYR A 105 -4.89 12.43 8.75
N TYR A 106 -3.87 12.52 9.60
CA TYR A 106 -3.66 13.72 10.41
C TYR A 106 -3.41 14.95 9.55
N VAL A 107 -2.52 14.86 8.56
CA VAL A 107 -2.24 15.96 7.63
C VAL A 107 -3.49 16.36 6.86
N ALA A 108 -4.22 15.37 6.32
CA ALA A 108 -5.47 15.64 5.61
C ALA A 108 -6.47 16.38 6.49
N ALA A 109 -6.73 15.88 7.70
CA ALA A 109 -7.68 16.50 8.64
C ALA A 109 -7.29 17.95 8.97
N ARG A 110 -6.00 18.22 9.20
CA ARG A 110 -5.53 19.58 9.55
C ARG A 110 -5.63 20.55 8.38
N LEU A 111 -5.39 20.08 7.15
CA LEU A 111 -5.50 20.91 5.95
C LEU A 111 -6.95 21.10 5.48
N LEU A 112 -7.84 20.13 5.71
CA LEU A 112 -9.27 20.29 5.47
C LEU A 112 -9.88 21.35 6.40
N TRP A 113 -9.38 21.45 7.63
CA TRP A 113 -9.76 22.53 8.54
C TRP A 113 -9.20 23.89 8.12
N ASN A 114 -7.90 23.94 7.76
CA ASN A 114 -7.27 25.16 7.26
C ASN A 114 -6.21 24.86 6.17
N PRO A 115 -6.53 25.08 4.88
CA PRO A 115 -5.64 24.72 3.78
C PRO A 115 -4.48 25.71 3.62
N ARG A 116 -4.44 26.83 4.36
CA ARG A 116 -3.32 27.78 4.32
C ARG A 116 -2.16 27.38 5.21
N ARG A 117 -2.34 26.38 6.07
CA ARG A 117 -1.28 25.93 6.99
C ARG A 117 -0.08 25.38 6.23
N ASP A 118 1.08 25.59 6.82
CA ASP A 118 2.30 24.93 6.38
C ASP A 118 2.24 23.43 6.73
N THR A 119 2.61 22.61 5.75
CA THR A 119 2.52 21.15 5.89
C THR A 119 3.67 20.61 6.76
N GLY A 120 4.84 21.22 6.68
CA GLY A 120 5.99 20.88 7.51
C GLY A 120 5.69 21.11 8.99
N GLU A 121 5.08 22.25 9.33
CA GLU A 121 4.64 22.58 10.69
C GLU A 121 3.60 21.58 11.22
N ILE A 122 2.66 21.13 10.38
CA ILE A 122 1.67 20.10 10.77
C ILE A 122 2.38 18.79 11.11
N VAL A 123 3.35 18.37 10.30
CA VAL A 123 4.13 17.14 10.54
C VAL A 123 5.01 17.28 11.79
N ASP A 124 5.61 18.45 12.02
CA ASP A 124 6.41 18.73 13.22
C ASP A 124 5.57 18.69 14.49
N ASP A 125 4.40 19.32 14.46
CA ASP A 125 3.42 19.30 15.54
C ASP A 125 2.96 17.87 15.86
N TYR A 126 2.66 17.08 14.83
CA TYR A 126 2.32 15.66 14.98
C TYR A 126 3.45 14.89 15.67
N CYS A 127 4.67 14.99 15.15
CA CYS A 127 5.80 14.19 15.63
C CYS A 127 6.19 14.57 17.06
N ARG A 128 6.28 15.87 17.36
CA ARG A 128 6.57 16.38 18.71
C ARG A 128 5.53 15.91 19.72
N THR A 129 4.25 16.06 19.39
CA THR A 129 3.15 15.74 20.30
C THR A 129 2.99 14.23 20.50
N ALA A 130 3.17 13.45 19.44
CA ALA A 130 3.00 12.00 19.49
C ALA A 130 4.21 11.30 20.15
N PHE A 131 5.44 11.71 19.83
CA PHE A 131 6.64 10.92 20.11
C PHE A 131 7.67 11.60 21.01
N GLY A 132 7.48 12.88 21.38
CA GLY A 132 8.39 13.60 22.28
C GLY A 132 9.82 13.64 21.74
N ALA A 133 10.79 13.19 22.54
CA ALA A 133 12.20 13.13 22.12
C ALA A 133 12.47 12.18 20.94
N GLY A 134 11.54 11.27 20.59
CA GLY A 134 11.60 10.47 19.37
C GLY A 134 11.15 11.20 18.08
N ALA A 135 10.73 12.47 18.18
CA ALA A 135 10.08 13.19 17.08
C ALA A 135 10.93 13.33 15.82
N SER A 136 12.22 13.63 15.94
CA SER A 136 13.11 13.81 14.78
C SER A 136 13.29 12.51 13.97
N PHE A 137 13.42 11.38 14.67
CA PHE A 137 13.51 10.06 14.06
C PHE A 137 12.20 9.67 13.36
N MET A 138 11.04 9.94 14.00
CA MET A 138 9.75 9.68 13.38
C MET A 138 9.46 10.58 12.18
N ARG A 139 9.84 11.86 12.23
CA ARG A 139 9.75 12.77 11.08
C ARG A 139 10.56 12.23 9.90
N THR A 140 11.80 11.81 10.15
CA THR A 140 12.65 11.20 9.13
C THR A 140 12.04 9.90 8.60
N TYR A 141 11.47 9.05 9.47
CA TYR A 141 10.77 7.83 9.07
C TYR A 141 9.63 8.11 8.08
N PHE A 142 8.77 9.08 8.37
CA PHE A 142 7.67 9.45 7.47
C PHE A 142 8.16 10.06 6.17
N GLN A 143 9.17 10.93 6.23
CA GLN A 143 9.80 11.48 5.02
C GLN A 143 10.38 10.37 4.13
N ARG A 144 11.02 9.35 4.73
CA ARG A 144 11.52 8.20 3.98
C ARG A 144 10.39 7.41 3.32
N LEU A 145 9.25 7.23 3.98
CA LEU A 145 8.09 6.61 3.35
C LEU A 145 7.58 7.40 2.13
N ASP A 146 7.55 8.74 2.20
CA ASP A 146 7.19 9.60 1.05
C ASP A 146 8.17 9.42 -0.12
N GLU A 147 9.48 9.47 0.16
CA GLU A 147 10.54 9.34 -0.83
C GLU A 147 10.55 7.96 -1.48
N ARG A 148 10.41 6.88 -0.70
CA ARG A 148 10.39 5.51 -1.21
C ARG A 148 9.14 5.22 -2.03
N TRP A 149 8.00 5.80 -1.68
CA TRP A 149 6.80 5.69 -2.51
C TRP A 149 6.95 6.43 -3.83
N LYS A 150 7.50 7.66 -3.80
CA LYS A 150 7.83 8.43 -5.00
C LYS A 150 8.77 7.65 -5.92
N GLU A 151 9.84 7.08 -5.38
CA GLU A 151 10.79 6.26 -6.12
C GLU A 151 10.11 5.05 -6.78
N ALA A 152 9.24 4.36 -6.05
CA ALA A 152 8.46 3.24 -6.59
C ALA A 152 7.57 3.67 -7.74
N VAL A 153 6.86 4.80 -7.63
CA VAL A 153 6.05 5.34 -8.74
C VAL A 153 6.91 5.69 -9.95
N GLN A 154 8.11 6.24 -9.75
CA GLN A 154 9.02 6.57 -10.86
C GLN A 154 9.59 5.35 -11.56
N LYS A 155 9.89 4.27 -10.82
CA LYS A 155 10.47 3.03 -11.37
C LYS A 155 9.42 2.11 -12.00
N VAL A 156 8.27 1.96 -11.34
CA VAL A 156 7.20 1.06 -11.78
C VAL A 156 6.26 1.74 -12.78
N GLY A 157 6.13 3.07 -12.68
CA GLY A 157 5.17 3.88 -13.45
C GLY A 157 3.90 4.19 -12.65
N GLY A 158 3.06 5.07 -13.19
CA GLY A 158 1.75 5.38 -12.61
C GLY A 158 0.67 4.37 -12.99
N ARG A 159 -0.58 4.69 -12.59
CA ARG A 159 -1.73 3.82 -12.83
C ARG A 159 -2.02 3.63 -14.32
N THR A 160 -1.78 2.45 -14.86
CA THR A 160 -2.28 2.05 -16.18
C THR A 160 -3.49 1.12 -16.03
N GLU A 161 -4.07 0.64 -17.13
CA GLU A 161 -4.99 -0.50 -17.08
C GLU A 161 -4.31 -1.74 -16.48
N ASP A 162 -2.99 -1.79 -16.64
CA ASP A 162 -2.11 -2.90 -16.35
C ASP A 162 -1.45 -2.85 -14.96
N ILE A 163 -1.17 -1.66 -14.45
CA ILE A 163 -0.45 -1.46 -13.19
C ILE A 163 -1.33 -0.62 -12.30
N THR A 164 -1.89 -1.25 -11.27
CA THR A 164 -2.57 -0.56 -10.17
C THR A 164 -1.63 -0.54 -8.97
N PRO A 165 -1.82 0.34 -7.97
CA PRO A 165 -0.90 0.45 -6.84
C PRO A 165 -0.94 -0.81 -5.98
N GLN A 166 -1.87 -1.73 -6.26
CA GLN A 166 -1.93 -3.03 -5.63
C GLN A 166 -0.84 -3.99 -6.09
N HIS A 167 -0.18 -3.65 -7.20
CA HIS A 167 0.86 -4.48 -7.78
C HIS A 167 2.07 -4.57 -6.83
N PRO A 168 2.53 -5.79 -6.46
CA PRO A 168 3.60 -5.93 -5.47
C PRO A 168 4.92 -5.25 -5.84
N SER A 169 5.18 -4.97 -7.13
CA SER A 169 6.37 -4.24 -7.59
C SER A 169 6.59 -2.91 -6.89
N PHE A 170 5.54 -2.17 -6.55
CA PHE A 170 5.72 -0.91 -5.81
C PHE A 170 6.36 -1.16 -4.44
N TYR A 171 5.94 -2.21 -3.73
CA TYR A 171 6.47 -2.52 -2.40
C TYR A 171 7.85 -3.16 -2.46
N LEU A 172 8.13 -3.97 -3.49
CA LEU A 172 9.48 -4.51 -3.72
C LEU A 172 10.50 -3.38 -3.89
N VAL A 173 10.10 -2.27 -4.50
CA VAL A 173 10.94 -1.06 -4.58
C VAL A 173 10.95 -0.30 -3.25
N SER A 174 9.78 0.08 -2.73
CA SER A 174 9.71 0.95 -1.54
C SER A 174 10.30 0.32 -0.27
N TYR A 175 10.19 -1.00 -0.14
CA TYR A 175 10.65 -1.80 1.00
C TYR A 175 11.78 -2.76 0.60
N SER A 176 12.74 -2.27 -0.19
CA SER A 176 14.00 -2.99 -0.43
C SER A 176 14.68 -3.40 0.90
N PRO A 177 15.58 -4.40 0.92
CA PRO A 177 16.30 -4.78 2.13
C PRO A 177 16.97 -3.60 2.85
N ALA A 178 17.58 -2.68 2.09
CA ALA A 178 18.21 -1.47 2.62
C ALA A 178 17.16 -0.51 3.22
N SER A 179 16.04 -0.28 2.51
CA SER A 179 14.94 0.56 3.00
C SER A 179 14.37 0.00 4.31
N ARG A 180 14.15 -1.32 4.40
CA ARG A 180 13.65 -1.99 5.61
C ARG A 180 14.60 -1.80 6.79
N ALA A 181 15.90 -1.99 6.56
CA ALA A 181 16.91 -1.77 7.61
C ALA A 181 16.95 -0.32 8.10
N GLU A 182 16.91 0.66 7.18
CA GLU A 182 16.88 2.10 7.53
C GLU A 182 15.63 2.44 8.35
N LEU A 183 14.43 2.07 7.85
CA LEU A 183 13.16 2.35 8.51
C LEU A 183 13.09 1.69 9.90
N ARG A 184 13.60 0.47 10.04
CA ARG A 184 13.67 -0.22 11.34
C ARG A 184 14.59 0.50 12.30
N GLY A 185 15.75 0.95 11.85
CA GLY A 185 16.68 1.74 12.65
C GLY A 185 16.05 3.03 13.18
N LEU A 186 15.30 3.75 12.33
CA LEU A 186 14.58 4.97 12.72
C LEU A 186 13.51 4.69 13.78
N ILE A 187 12.73 3.62 13.63
CA ILE A 187 11.74 3.21 14.64
C ILE A 187 12.41 2.86 15.97
N GLN A 188 13.52 2.11 15.95
CA GLN A 188 14.25 1.73 17.15
C GLN A 188 14.83 2.96 17.88
N GLN A 189 15.45 3.89 17.14
CA GLN A 189 15.98 5.13 17.69
C GLN A 189 14.86 6.00 18.28
N ALA A 190 13.72 6.12 17.59
CA ALA A 190 12.55 6.84 18.08
C ALA A 190 12.02 6.26 19.40
N GLU A 191 11.91 4.93 19.49
CA GLU A 191 11.40 4.25 20.69
C GLU A 191 12.37 4.38 21.87
N GLN A 192 13.68 4.28 21.63
CA GLN A 192 14.71 4.47 22.65
C GLN A 192 14.72 5.90 23.17
N ALA A 193 14.57 6.90 22.30
CA ALA A 193 14.53 8.31 22.67
C ALA A 193 13.23 8.70 23.38
N ALA A 194 12.10 8.07 23.07
CA ALA A 194 10.82 8.35 23.69
C ALA A 194 10.86 8.18 25.23
N GLN A 195 10.35 9.18 25.95
CA GLN A 195 10.52 9.28 27.40
C GLN A 195 9.39 8.60 28.18
N THR A 196 8.18 8.57 27.62
CA THR A 196 6.99 8.02 28.30
C THR A 196 6.50 6.71 27.66
N GLY A 197 5.79 5.89 28.43
CA GLY A 197 5.16 4.67 27.92
C GLY A 197 4.20 4.94 26.76
N ALA A 198 3.44 6.05 26.81
CA ALA A 198 2.51 6.43 25.75
C ALA A 198 3.24 6.83 24.44
N GLN A 199 4.35 7.56 24.53
CA GLN A 199 5.17 7.88 23.36
C GLN A 199 5.75 6.61 22.73
N LYS A 200 6.30 5.70 23.54
CA LYS A 200 6.81 4.40 23.07
C LYS A 200 5.72 3.56 22.41
N ALA A 201 4.54 3.49 23.01
CA ALA A 201 3.41 2.77 22.43
C ALA A 201 2.99 3.32 21.05
N ARG A 202 3.00 4.64 20.87
CA ARG A 202 2.72 5.25 19.56
C ARG A 202 3.82 4.97 18.55
N VAL A 203 5.11 4.96 18.95
CA VAL A 203 6.20 4.53 18.05
C VAL A 203 6.01 3.06 17.64
N ARG A 204 5.71 2.17 18.59
CA ARG A 204 5.44 0.75 18.32
C ARG A 204 4.27 0.52 17.38
N LEU A 205 3.24 1.38 17.38
CA LEU A 205 2.15 1.29 16.42
C LEU A 205 2.66 1.33 14.96
N PHE A 206 3.58 2.26 14.67
CA PHE A 206 4.24 2.36 13.35
C PHE A 206 5.26 1.24 13.13
N GLY A 207 6.01 0.85 14.17
CA GLY A 207 6.91 -0.29 14.12
C GLY A 207 6.19 -1.60 13.77
N ASN A 208 4.99 -1.80 14.30
CA ASN A 208 4.17 -2.96 14.03
C ASN A 208 3.66 -2.97 12.58
N ALA A 209 3.31 -1.80 12.03
CA ALA A 209 2.93 -1.67 10.63
C ALA A 209 4.12 -1.90 9.69
N LEU A 210 5.32 -1.47 10.08
CA LEU A 210 6.57 -1.79 9.37
C LEU A 210 6.83 -3.29 9.38
N LYS A 211 6.72 -3.97 10.53
CA LYS A 211 6.90 -5.43 10.61
C LYS A 211 5.89 -6.18 9.72
N TYR A 212 4.63 -5.74 9.68
CA TYR A 212 3.64 -6.27 8.73
C TYR A 212 4.09 -6.10 7.27
N ALA A 213 4.57 -4.90 6.92
CA ALA A 213 5.10 -4.61 5.58
C ALA A 213 6.28 -5.51 5.24
N GLU A 214 7.23 -5.70 6.16
CA GLU A 214 8.39 -6.58 5.99
C GLU A 214 7.96 -8.02 5.71
N LEU A 215 7.09 -8.59 6.55
CA LEU A 215 6.60 -9.97 6.38
C LEU A 215 5.87 -10.16 5.05
N THR A 216 5.08 -9.17 4.65
CA THR A 216 4.36 -9.19 3.38
C THR A 216 5.32 -9.16 2.19
N VAL A 217 6.31 -8.27 2.19
CA VAL A 217 7.28 -8.12 1.10
C VAL A 217 8.21 -9.32 1.01
N MET A 218 8.68 -9.85 2.15
CA MET A 218 9.48 -11.09 2.18
C MET A 218 8.70 -12.28 1.64
N GLY A 219 7.40 -12.38 1.94
CA GLY A 219 6.53 -13.40 1.36
C GLY A 219 6.49 -13.32 -0.17
N VAL A 220 6.39 -12.12 -0.74
CA VAL A 220 6.45 -11.90 -2.20
C VAL A 220 7.84 -12.26 -2.76
N GLU A 221 8.92 -11.83 -2.10
CA GLU A 221 10.29 -12.13 -2.51
C GLU A 221 10.56 -13.64 -2.58
N LYS A 222 10.02 -14.41 -1.63
CA LYS A 222 10.09 -15.87 -1.57
C LYS A 222 9.30 -16.54 -2.71
N ILE A 223 8.12 -16.04 -3.06
CA ILE A 223 7.39 -16.53 -4.24
C ILE A 223 8.21 -16.31 -5.53
N LEU A 224 8.80 -15.12 -5.68
CA LEU A 224 9.66 -14.83 -6.83
C LEU A 224 10.96 -15.67 -6.82
N GLU A 225 11.44 -16.09 -5.65
CA GLU A 225 12.55 -17.04 -5.53
C GLU A 225 12.16 -18.41 -6.08
N LEU A 226 10.95 -18.91 -5.77
CA LEU A 226 10.43 -20.14 -6.37
C LEU A 226 10.34 -20.03 -7.89
N GLU A 227 9.87 -18.90 -8.42
CA GLU A 227 9.77 -18.67 -9.87
C GLU A 227 11.15 -18.67 -10.54
N ARG A 228 12.13 -17.95 -9.96
CA ARG A 228 13.51 -17.92 -10.48
C ARG A 228 14.18 -19.30 -10.51
N ASN A 229 13.78 -20.20 -9.62
CA ASN A 229 14.28 -21.58 -9.57
C ASN A 229 13.45 -22.54 -10.46
N GLY A 230 12.49 -22.04 -11.24
CA GLY A 230 11.65 -22.85 -12.13
C GLY A 230 10.69 -23.78 -11.40
N ILE A 231 10.44 -23.55 -10.11
CA ILE A 231 9.54 -24.38 -9.27
C ILE A 231 8.08 -24.03 -9.57
N VAL A 232 7.80 -22.74 -9.69
CA VAL A 232 6.46 -22.21 -9.97
C VAL A 232 6.50 -21.23 -11.14
N GLU A 233 5.36 -21.04 -11.78
CA GLU A 233 5.11 -19.91 -12.66
C GLU A 233 4.07 -19.01 -11.99
N VAL A 234 4.35 -17.70 -11.93
CA VAL A 234 3.41 -16.73 -11.38
C VAL A 234 2.67 -16.00 -12.48
N GLN A 235 1.52 -15.43 -12.13
CA GLN A 235 0.75 -14.60 -13.03
C GLN A 235 1.54 -13.35 -13.42
N LYS A 236 1.84 -13.24 -14.72
CA LYS A 236 2.52 -12.07 -15.32
C LYS A 236 1.57 -11.06 -15.93
N ALA A 237 0.29 -11.43 -16.07
CA ALA A 237 -0.70 -10.50 -16.61
C ALA A 237 -0.96 -9.35 -15.63
N THR A 238 -1.45 -8.28 -16.23
CA THR A 238 -1.51 -6.96 -15.64
C THR A 238 -2.97 -6.57 -15.39
N GLY A 239 -3.21 -5.78 -14.35
CA GLY A 239 -4.54 -5.31 -13.96
C GLY A 239 -4.81 -5.38 -12.46
N ILE A 240 -5.97 -4.85 -12.07
CA ILE A 240 -6.36 -4.69 -10.65
C ILE A 240 -6.52 -6.02 -9.90
N SER A 241 -6.76 -7.13 -10.60
CA SER A 241 -7.05 -8.45 -10.02
C SER A 241 -5.86 -9.43 -10.06
N PHE A 242 -4.69 -8.96 -10.50
CA PHE A 242 -3.50 -9.79 -10.70
C PHE A 242 -2.39 -9.39 -9.73
N SER A 243 -1.62 -10.39 -9.31
CA SER A 243 -0.54 -10.25 -8.34
C SER A 243 0.57 -11.25 -8.64
N LEU A 244 1.81 -10.85 -8.39
CA LEU A 244 3.02 -11.70 -8.45
C LEU A 244 2.99 -12.86 -7.43
N THR A 245 1.99 -12.90 -6.55
CA THR A 245 1.77 -14.00 -5.62
C THR A 245 0.83 -15.08 -6.16
N GLN A 246 0.15 -14.84 -7.27
CA GLN A 246 -0.73 -15.83 -7.88
C GLN A 246 0.09 -16.84 -8.65
N ILE A 247 0.21 -18.07 -8.13
CA ILE A 247 0.89 -19.17 -8.82
C ILE A 247 -0.08 -19.82 -9.81
N VAL A 248 0.26 -19.79 -11.10
CA VAL A 248 -0.59 -20.33 -12.18
C VAL A 248 -0.24 -21.77 -12.54
N SER A 249 1.04 -22.14 -12.43
CA SER A 249 1.52 -23.50 -12.68
C SER A 249 2.72 -23.83 -11.79
N PHE A 250 3.07 -25.10 -11.68
CA PHE A 250 4.29 -25.56 -11.01
C PHE A 250 4.89 -26.76 -11.76
N ALA A 251 6.20 -26.89 -11.71
CA ALA A 251 6.91 -27.93 -12.45
C ALA A 251 6.72 -29.32 -11.82
N ASP A 252 6.68 -30.36 -12.65
CA ASP A 252 6.76 -31.76 -12.20
C ASP A 252 8.22 -32.10 -11.83
N PRO A 253 8.51 -32.41 -10.55
CA PRO A 253 9.87 -32.68 -10.11
C PRO A 253 10.37 -34.09 -10.47
N SER A 254 9.54 -34.97 -11.05
CA SER A 254 9.87 -36.39 -11.27
C SER A 254 11.15 -36.60 -12.08
N GLY A 255 11.41 -35.74 -13.06
CA GLY A 255 12.61 -35.78 -13.91
C GLY A 255 13.84 -35.04 -13.34
N TRP A 256 13.74 -34.38 -12.19
CA TRP A 256 14.81 -33.54 -11.67
C TRP A 256 15.88 -34.35 -10.91
N PRO A 257 17.16 -33.93 -10.91
CA PRO A 257 18.17 -34.48 -10.02
C PRO A 257 17.75 -34.45 -8.55
N ALA A 258 18.20 -35.42 -7.74
CA ALA A 258 17.82 -35.52 -6.33
C ALA A 258 18.13 -34.24 -5.53
N ALA A 259 19.32 -33.66 -5.73
CA ALA A 259 19.73 -32.41 -5.09
C ALA A 259 18.83 -31.22 -5.47
N GLN A 260 18.38 -31.16 -6.73
CA GLN A 260 17.44 -30.12 -7.18
C GLN A 260 16.07 -30.28 -6.52
N ARG A 261 15.56 -31.51 -6.40
CA ARG A 261 14.30 -31.80 -5.69
C ARG A 261 14.38 -31.45 -4.21
N GLU A 262 15.48 -31.77 -3.55
CA GLU A 262 15.71 -31.43 -2.14
C GLU A 262 15.76 -29.92 -1.93
N ASN A 263 16.51 -29.20 -2.78
CA ASN A 263 16.54 -27.74 -2.76
C ASN A 263 15.15 -27.12 -2.99
N ALA A 264 14.38 -27.65 -3.93
CA ALA A 264 13.02 -27.18 -4.20
C ALA A 264 12.08 -27.38 -3.00
N ARG A 265 12.11 -28.56 -2.36
CA ARG A 265 11.36 -28.82 -1.12
C ARG A 265 11.75 -27.85 0.00
N ARG A 266 13.05 -27.59 0.19
CA ARG A 266 13.53 -26.60 1.18
C ARG A 266 12.95 -25.21 0.90
N LEU A 267 13.05 -24.73 -0.34
CA LEU A 267 12.54 -23.41 -0.73
C LEU A 267 11.02 -23.28 -0.58
N ILE A 268 10.26 -24.34 -0.93
CA ILE A 268 8.80 -24.39 -0.73
C ILE A 268 8.48 -24.29 0.78
N GLY A 269 9.15 -25.10 1.61
CA GLY A 269 8.96 -25.09 3.06
C GLY A 269 9.28 -23.73 3.70
N GLU A 270 10.39 -23.09 3.32
CA GLU A 270 10.74 -21.74 3.76
C GLU A 270 9.70 -20.70 3.34
N THR A 271 9.18 -20.82 2.10
CA THR A 271 8.16 -19.91 1.59
C THR A 271 6.85 -20.06 2.37
N ILE A 272 6.41 -21.30 2.65
CA ILE A 272 5.23 -21.56 3.48
C ILE A 272 5.44 -20.96 4.88
N ALA A 273 6.57 -21.23 5.52
CA ALA A 273 6.87 -20.73 6.86
C ALA A 273 6.83 -19.20 6.94
N GLN A 274 7.35 -18.50 5.93
CA GLN A 274 7.31 -17.04 5.84
C GLN A 274 5.87 -16.50 5.76
N TRP A 275 5.02 -17.12 4.95
CA TRP A 275 3.62 -16.72 4.82
C TRP A 275 2.80 -17.08 6.06
N GLU A 276 3.08 -18.20 6.72
CA GLU A 276 2.43 -18.54 7.99
C GLU A 276 2.87 -17.63 9.14
N GLU A 277 4.13 -17.17 9.16
CA GLU A 277 4.58 -16.13 10.11
C GLU A 277 3.79 -14.84 9.91
N ARG A 278 3.58 -14.44 8.65
CA ARG A 278 2.75 -13.28 8.31
C ARG A 278 1.31 -13.43 8.82
N GLU A 279 0.69 -14.59 8.63
CA GLU A 279 -0.68 -14.84 9.10
C GLU A 279 -0.79 -14.81 10.63
N ARG A 280 0.14 -15.49 11.32
CA ARG A 280 0.21 -15.41 12.79
C ARG A 280 0.39 -13.97 13.28
N TYR A 281 1.20 -13.19 12.57
CA TYR A 281 1.41 -11.79 12.90
C TYR A 281 0.15 -10.95 12.68
N LEU A 282 -0.57 -11.16 11.57
CA LEU A 282 -1.88 -10.52 11.32
C LEU A 282 -2.88 -10.79 12.44
N ASP A 283 -2.99 -12.05 12.88
CA ASP A 283 -3.84 -12.42 14.01
C ASP A 283 -3.41 -11.70 15.29
N SER A 284 -2.09 -11.59 15.52
CA SER A 284 -1.54 -10.95 16.72
C SER A 284 -1.78 -9.44 16.82
N ILE A 285 -2.04 -8.75 15.70
CA ILE A 285 -2.27 -7.29 15.65
C ILE A 285 -3.74 -6.92 15.40
N GLN A 286 -4.64 -7.90 15.33
CA GLN A 286 -6.06 -7.66 15.09
C GLN A 286 -6.68 -6.73 16.15
N GLY A 287 -7.42 -5.71 15.69
CA GLY A 287 -8.09 -4.74 16.56
C GLY A 287 -7.15 -3.71 17.22
N GLN A 288 -5.85 -3.73 16.91
CA GLN A 288 -4.88 -2.78 17.48
C GLN A 288 -4.66 -1.53 16.61
N CYS A 289 -5.48 -1.35 15.58
CA CYS A 289 -5.39 -0.24 14.63
C CYS A 289 -4.03 -0.10 13.90
N VAL A 290 -3.21 -1.15 13.89
CA VAL A 290 -1.93 -1.19 13.16
C VAL A 290 -2.20 -1.17 11.66
N ILE A 291 -2.99 -2.15 11.22
CA ILE A 291 -3.66 -2.22 9.93
C ILE A 291 -5.10 -2.69 10.16
N ASP A 292 -5.98 -2.43 9.20
CA ASP A 292 -7.32 -3.00 9.20
C ASP A 292 -7.25 -4.46 8.73
N VAL A 293 -7.10 -5.39 9.68
CA VAL A 293 -6.93 -6.83 9.41
C VAL A 293 -8.14 -7.42 8.66
N ARG A 294 -9.35 -6.95 8.94
CA ARG A 294 -10.57 -7.40 8.25
C ARG A 294 -10.55 -6.97 6.79
N SER A 295 -10.22 -5.70 6.53
CA SER A 295 -10.05 -5.17 5.18
C SER A 295 -8.91 -5.85 4.44
N ALA A 296 -7.79 -6.13 5.11
CA ALA A 296 -6.68 -6.89 4.57
C ALA A 296 -7.14 -8.27 4.09
N ARG A 297 -7.72 -9.09 4.97
CA ARG A 297 -8.19 -10.45 4.61
C ARG A 297 -9.24 -10.46 3.50
N SER A 298 -10.23 -9.58 3.58
CA SER A 298 -11.26 -9.49 2.53
C SER A 298 -10.67 -9.07 1.18
N SER A 299 -9.70 -8.16 1.18
CA SER A 299 -8.98 -7.76 -0.01
C SER A 299 -8.12 -8.90 -0.54
N GLU A 300 -7.41 -9.64 0.29
CA GLU A 300 -6.60 -10.78 -0.13
C GLU A 300 -7.39 -11.85 -0.85
N VAL A 301 -8.61 -12.15 -0.38
CA VAL A 301 -9.53 -13.06 -1.08
C VAL A 301 -9.91 -12.48 -2.44
N ARG A 302 -10.33 -11.21 -2.49
CA ARG A 302 -10.75 -10.54 -3.73
C ARG A 302 -9.63 -10.50 -4.78
N TYR A 303 -8.39 -10.27 -4.35
CA TYR A 303 -7.23 -10.10 -5.21
C TYR A 303 -6.37 -11.37 -5.31
N ARG A 304 -6.81 -12.47 -4.69
CA ARG A 304 -6.09 -13.76 -4.60
C ARG A 304 -4.61 -13.56 -4.24
N PHE A 305 -4.37 -12.72 -3.23
CA PHE A 305 -3.01 -12.29 -2.88
C PHE A 305 -2.28 -13.32 -2.01
N ASN A 306 -3.00 -13.98 -1.10
CA ASN A 306 -2.41 -14.96 -0.19
C ASN A 306 -2.19 -16.31 -0.91
N PRO A 307 -0.94 -16.79 -1.08
CA PRO A 307 -0.64 -18.00 -1.84
C PRO A 307 -0.66 -19.29 -1.01
N LEU A 308 -0.94 -19.23 0.31
CA LEU A 308 -0.74 -20.37 1.21
C LEU A 308 -1.46 -21.65 0.80
N ALA A 309 -2.72 -21.56 0.39
CA ALA A 309 -3.46 -22.73 -0.07
C ALA A 309 -2.75 -23.40 -1.27
N ARG A 310 -2.35 -22.60 -2.25
CA ARG A 310 -1.66 -23.09 -3.45
C ARG A 310 -0.26 -23.62 -3.13
N LEU A 311 0.47 -23.00 -2.21
CA LEU A 311 1.78 -23.50 -1.76
C LEU A 311 1.67 -24.86 -1.06
N LYS A 312 0.63 -25.07 -0.24
CA LYS A 312 0.39 -26.36 0.43
C LYS A 312 0.06 -27.48 -0.55
N GLU A 313 -0.68 -27.17 -1.62
CA GLU A 313 -0.90 -28.11 -2.74
C GLU A 313 0.42 -28.49 -3.42
N ILE A 314 1.30 -27.52 -3.67
CA ILE A 314 2.60 -27.74 -4.30
C ILE A 314 3.51 -28.58 -3.39
N ASP A 315 3.56 -28.26 -2.10
CA ASP A 315 4.35 -29.02 -1.13
C ASP A 315 3.93 -30.48 -1.06
N ALA A 316 2.62 -30.75 -1.02
CA ALA A 316 2.08 -32.11 -1.07
C ALA A 316 2.49 -32.85 -2.35
N ALA A 317 2.40 -32.20 -3.52
CA ALA A 317 2.82 -32.78 -4.79
C ALA A 317 4.32 -33.08 -4.83
N TYR A 318 5.15 -32.19 -4.28
CA TYR A 318 6.60 -32.39 -4.19
C TYR A 318 6.98 -33.45 -3.15
N GLY A 319 6.14 -33.71 -2.14
CA GLY A 319 6.35 -34.71 -1.09
C GLY A 319 6.14 -36.16 -1.55
N LEU A 320 5.33 -36.38 -2.58
CA LEU A 320 5.09 -37.72 -3.15
C LEU A 320 6.38 -38.32 -3.71
N LYS A 321 6.69 -39.57 -3.36
CA LYS A 321 7.78 -40.32 -4.00
C LYS A 321 7.37 -40.63 -5.45
N PRO A 322 8.28 -40.55 -6.44
CA PRO A 322 7.98 -41.01 -7.79
C PRO A 322 7.46 -42.45 -7.73
N ALA A 323 6.32 -42.72 -8.37
CA ALA A 323 5.88 -44.10 -8.57
C ALA A 323 7.00 -44.82 -9.33
N GLY A 324 7.59 -45.84 -8.70
CA GLY A 324 8.72 -46.57 -9.26
C GLY A 324 8.38 -47.03 -10.68
N ARG A 325 9.23 -46.63 -11.63
CA ARG A 325 9.33 -47.27 -12.95
C ARG A 325 10.51 -48.19 -12.94
#